data_AF-A0A0G4K3G5-F1
#
_entry.id   AF-A0A0G4K3G5-F1
#
_cell.length_a   1.000
_cell.length_b   1.000
_cell.length_c   1.000
_cell.angle_alpha   90.00
_cell.angle_beta   90.00
_cell.angle_gamma   90.00
#
_symmetry.space_group_name_H-M   'P 1'
#
loop_
_entity.id
_entity.type
_entity.pdbx_description
1 polymer ?
#
loop_
_entity_poly.entity_id
_entity_poly.type
_entity_poly.pdbx_seq_one_letter_code
_entity_poly.pdbx_strand_id
1 'polypeptide(L)'
;MNKKIFLSLLFVLILAVSCNRNKVTEPTTTIITFEDFQNEISGLYNLNLAEYGTIKLDHINFTTSEKPNYFKVSATGESGGTTSSTSVETVQKTINYYLNQMENSKINYQVITSDKPTYPEQPISFTIIMTPKNNEFNIDSFKTKGFTDTVNTTDSKITFTIEITPNNFIWNNSIT
;
A
#
# COMPACT_ATOMS: atom_id res chain seq x y z
N MET A 1 55.90 -36.57 12.49
CA MET A 1 55.73 -35.38 11.63
C MET A 1 54.32 -35.25 10.99
N ASN A 2 53.24 -35.80 11.58
CA ASN A 2 51.93 -35.85 10.89
C ASN A 2 50.79 -35.00 11.48
N LYS A 3 51.00 -34.30 12.61
CA LYS A 3 49.93 -33.51 13.25
C LYS A 3 49.72 -32.11 12.67
N LYS A 4 50.70 -31.55 11.96
CA LYS A 4 50.62 -30.20 11.37
C LYS A 4 49.88 -30.17 10.02
N ILE A 5 49.91 -31.26 9.26
CA ILE A 5 49.23 -31.35 7.96
C ILE A 5 47.71 -31.47 8.14
N PHE A 6 47.27 -32.21 9.16
CA PHE A 6 45.84 -32.39 9.44
C PHE A 6 45.14 -31.10 9.88
N LEU A 7 45.84 -30.24 10.63
CA LEU A 7 45.28 -28.96 11.09
C LEU A 7 45.20 -27.92 9.96
N SER A 8 46.17 -27.94 9.05
CA SER A 8 46.18 -27.10 7.84
C SER A 8 45.00 -27.41 6.91
N LEU A 9 44.73 -28.70 6.65
CA LEU A 9 43.60 -29.12 5.81
C LEU A 9 42.24 -28.77 6.42
N LEU A 10 42.11 -28.87 7.76
CA LEU A 10 40.86 -28.55 8.46
C LEU A 10 40.52 -27.05 8.36
N PHE A 11 41.54 -26.17 8.43
CA PHE A 11 41.33 -24.72 8.27
C PHE A 11 40.96 -24.33 6.83
N VAL A 12 41.51 -24.99 5.82
CA VAL A 12 41.16 -24.72 4.40
C VAL A 12 39.73 -25.19 4.09
N LEU A 13 39.28 -26.30 4.67
CA LEU A 13 37.91 -26.79 4.53
C LEU A 13 36.88 -25.90 5.22
N ILE A 14 37.19 -25.33 6.40
CA ILE A 14 36.29 -24.40 7.10
C ILE A 14 36.19 -23.06 6.34
N LEU A 15 37.26 -22.56 5.73
CA LEU A 15 37.19 -21.37 4.87
C LEU A 15 36.36 -21.63 3.58
N ALA A 16 36.51 -22.80 2.95
CA ALA A 16 35.76 -23.14 1.74
C ALA A 16 34.24 -23.32 2.00
N VAL A 17 33.85 -23.82 3.18
CA VAL A 17 32.44 -23.90 3.60
C VAL A 17 31.89 -22.54 4.02
N SER A 18 32.74 -21.63 4.52
CA SER A 18 32.35 -20.26 4.86
C SER A 18 32.11 -19.37 3.63
N CYS A 19 32.86 -19.56 2.55
CA CYS A 19 32.65 -18.80 1.30
C CYS A 19 31.38 -19.21 0.52
N ASN A 20 30.77 -20.37 0.82
CA ASN A 20 29.52 -20.79 0.13
C ASN A 20 28.25 -20.49 0.95
N ARG A 21 28.36 -19.92 2.15
CA ARG A 21 27.20 -19.52 2.98
C ARG A 21 26.89 -18.03 2.95
N ASN A 22 27.78 -17.23 2.38
CA ASN A 22 27.52 -15.85 2.02
C ASN A 22 27.42 -15.72 0.50
N LYS A 23 26.47 -16.45 -0.10
CA LYS A 23 25.71 -15.74 -1.12
C LYS A 23 25.00 -14.64 -0.36
N VAL A 24 25.60 -13.45 -0.33
CA VAL A 24 24.79 -12.25 -0.41
C VAL A 24 23.87 -12.55 -1.58
N THR A 25 22.64 -12.92 -1.29
CA THR A 25 21.60 -12.88 -2.31
C THR A 25 21.70 -11.46 -2.80
N GLU A 26 22.28 -11.27 -3.98
CA GLU A 26 22.11 -10.01 -4.71
C GLU A 26 20.62 -9.70 -4.56
N PRO A 27 20.23 -8.48 -4.14
CA PRO A 27 18.82 -8.17 -4.04
C PRO A 27 18.24 -8.57 -5.38
N THR A 28 17.44 -9.63 -5.40
CA THR A 28 16.71 -10.03 -6.60
C THR A 28 16.05 -8.74 -7.02
N THR A 29 16.43 -8.23 -8.19
CA THR A 29 15.92 -6.99 -8.77
C THR A 29 14.43 -7.20 -9.00
N THR A 30 13.67 -7.06 -7.93
CA THR A 30 12.28 -7.48 -7.88
C THR A 30 11.51 -6.29 -8.38
N ILE A 31 11.31 -6.28 -9.70
CA ILE A 31 10.42 -5.35 -10.37
C ILE A 31 9.06 -5.47 -9.68
N ILE A 32 8.48 -4.34 -9.30
CA ILE A 32 7.21 -4.32 -8.55
C ILE A 32 6.07 -4.53 -9.54
N THR A 33 5.27 -5.56 -9.32
CA THR A 33 4.11 -5.88 -10.16
C THR A 33 2.81 -5.37 -9.56
N PHE A 34 1.73 -5.38 -10.35
CA PHE A 34 0.39 -5.11 -9.83
C PHE A 34 -0.02 -6.09 -8.71
N GLU A 35 0.47 -7.34 -8.74
CA GLU A 35 0.16 -8.33 -7.69
C GLU A 35 0.83 -7.96 -6.36
N ASP A 36 2.09 -7.49 -6.38
CA ASP A 36 2.75 -6.96 -5.18
C ASP A 36 1.92 -5.82 -4.56
N PHE A 37 1.50 -4.88 -5.41
CA PHE A 37 0.63 -3.78 -5.02
C PHE A 37 -0.72 -4.25 -4.46
N GLN A 38 -1.38 -5.19 -5.13
CA GLN A 38 -2.68 -5.72 -4.72
C GLN A 38 -2.59 -6.41 -3.36
N ASN A 39 -1.51 -7.15 -3.11
CA ASN A 39 -1.24 -7.79 -1.82
C ASN A 39 -1.05 -6.73 -0.71
N GLU A 40 -0.27 -5.68 -0.96
CA GLU A 40 -0.07 -4.60 0.02
C GLU A 40 -1.37 -3.83 0.32
N ILE A 41 -2.14 -3.46 -0.71
CA ILE A 41 -3.41 -2.74 -0.53
C ILE A 41 -4.51 -3.61 0.08
N SER A 42 -4.48 -4.93 -0.11
CA SER A 42 -5.42 -5.83 0.57
C SER A 42 -5.35 -5.71 2.10
N GLY A 43 -4.23 -5.24 2.66
CA GLY A 43 -4.12 -4.96 4.08
C GLY A 43 -5.10 -3.87 4.59
N LEU A 44 -5.57 -2.98 3.71
CA LEU A 44 -6.52 -1.92 4.11
C LEU A 44 -7.90 -2.46 4.53
N TYR A 45 -8.24 -3.70 4.20
CA TYR A 45 -9.49 -4.31 4.67
C TYR A 45 -9.55 -4.30 6.20
N ASN A 46 -10.72 -3.96 6.75
CA ASN A 46 -10.96 -3.86 8.20
C ASN A 46 -10.25 -2.72 8.93
N LEU A 47 -9.53 -1.84 8.24
CA LEU A 47 -8.97 -0.64 8.86
C LEU A 47 -10.11 0.22 9.41
N ASN A 48 -10.06 0.55 10.70
CA ASN A 48 -11.02 1.50 11.29
C ASN A 48 -10.57 2.93 10.98
N LEU A 49 -11.38 3.64 10.20
CA LEU A 49 -11.15 5.01 9.77
C LEU A 49 -11.81 6.06 10.69
N ALA A 50 -12.55 5.61 11.71
CA ALA A 50 -13.35 6.48 12.55
C ALA A 50 -12.52 7.32 13.50
N GLU A 51 -12.94 8.57 13.67
CA GLU A 51 -12.60 9.37 14.85
C GLU A 51 -13.54 9.04 16.01
N TYR A 52 -14.83 8.87 15.71
CA TYR A 52 -15.86 8.44 16.66
C TYR A 52 -16.65 7.25 16.10
N GLY A 53 -16.87 6.23 16.93
CA GLY A 53 -17.55 5.00 16.52
C GLY A 53 -16.63 4.07 15.73
N THR A 54 -17.18 3.43 14.70
CA THR A 54 -16.45 2.48 13.86
C THR A 54 -16.79 2.74 12.39
N ILE A 55 -15.76 2.87 11.54
CA ILE A 55 -15.89 2.99 10.08
C ILE A 55 -14.91 2.01 9.47
N LYS A 56 -15.39 0.90 8.89
CA LYS A 56 -14.53 -0.13 8.28
C LYS A 56 -14.53 -0.02 6.78
N LEU A 57 -13.37 -0.27 6.16
CA LEU A 57 -13.30 -0.53 4.72
C LEU A 57 -13.70 -1.98 4.44
N ASP A 58 -14.81 -2.16 3.72
CA ASP A 58 -15.42 -3.47 3.50
C ASP A 58 -14.92 -4.18 2.24
N HIS A 59 -14.64 -3.40 1.19
CA HIS A 59 -14.19 -3.94 -0.09
C HIS A 59 -13.41 -2.91 -0.90
N ILE A 60 -12.45 -3.38 -1.71
CA ILE A 60 -11.65 -2.58 -2.64
C ILE A 60 -11.91 -3.18 -4.00
N ASN A 61 -12.73 -2.49 -4.79
CA ASN A 61 -13.08 -2.91 -6.12
C ASN A 61 -12.14 -2.24 -7.13
N PHE A 62 -11.38 -3.08 -7.81
CA PHE A 62 -10.48 -2.69 -8.89
C PHE A 62 -11.30 -2.46 -10.17
N THR A 63 -11.82 -1.24 -10.35
CA THR A 63 -12.70 -0.90 -11.48
C THR A 63 -11.94 -0.22 -12.60
N THR A 64 -12.10 -0.71 -13.83
CA THR A 64 -11.39 -0.20 -15.01
C THR A 64 -12.22 0.76 -15.88
N SER A 65 -13.48 1.02 -15.51
CA SER A 65 -14.51 1.38 -16.49
C SER A 65 -15.02 2.82 -16.46
N GLU A 66 -14.53 3.72 -15.61
CA GLU A 66 -15.11 5.08 -15.48
C GLU A 66 -14.09 6.22 -15.44
N LYS A 67 -12.95 6.02 -14.77
CA LYS A 67 -11.77 6.90 -14.79
C LYS A 67 -10.53 6.02 -14.80
N PRO A 68 -9.48 6.37 -15.53
CA PRO A 68 -8.27 5.55 -15.51
C PRO A 68 -7.63 5.59 -14.10
N ASN A 69 -7.06 4.46 -13.69
CA ASN A 69 -6.30 4.29 -12.44
C ASN A 69 -7.14 4.58 -11.17
N TYR A 70 -8.29 3.92 -11.02
CA TYR A 70 -9.22 4.19 -9.92
C TYR A 70 -9.66 2.94 -9.16
N PHE A 71 -9.84 3.06 -7.84
CA PHE A 71 -10.46 2.06 -6.98
C PHE A 71 -11.67 2.64 -6.26
N LYS A 72 -12.78 1.90 -6.31
CA LYS A 72 -13.94 2.16 -5.47
C LYS A 72 -13.76 1.40 -4.16
N VAL A 73 -13.84 2.12 -3.05
CA VAL A 73 -13.81 1.52 -1.72
C VAL A 73 -15.06 1.97 -0.99
N SER A 74 -15.88 1.02 -0.54
CA SER A 74 -16.95 1.37 0.40
C SER A 74 -16.44 1.29 1.82
N ALA A 75 -16.81 2.31 2.59
CA ALA A 75 -16.62 2.33 4.02
C ALA A 75 -17.99 2.29 4.70
N THR A 76 -18.14 1.47 5.74
CA THR A 76 -19.41 1.33 6.46
C THR A 76 -19.23 1.69 7.93
N GLY A 77 -20.10 2.57 8.41
CA GLY A 77 -20.24 2.97 9.79
C GLY A 77 -21.06 1.98 10.64
N GLU A 78 -21.00 2.13 11.95
CA GLU A 78 -21.78 1.33 12.89
C GLU A 78 -23.30 1.57 12.75
N SER A 79 -24.09 0.50 12.88
CA SER A 79 -25.55 0.57 12.93
C SER A 79 -26.04 0.53 14.37
N GLY A 80 -26.65 1.61 14.89
CA GLY A 80 -27.31 1.57 16.21
C GLY A 80 -27.05 2.76 17.16
N GLY A 81 -27.50 3.96 16.79
CA GLY A 81 -27.66 5.09 17.72
C GLY A 81 -26.43 5.96 17.96
N THR A 82 -25.22 5.42 17.91
CA THR A 82 -23.98 6.22 17.88
C THR A 82 -23.68 6.62 16.45
N THR A 83 -23.62 7.92 16.15
CA THR A 83 -23.25 8.38 14.80
C THR A 83 -21.75 8.15 14.59
N SER A 84 -21.40 7.23 13.69
CA SER A 84 -20.01 7.07 13.26
C SER A 84 -19.60 8.29 12.44
N SER A 85 -18.45 8.88 12.77
CA SER A 85 -17.97 10.07 12.07
C SER A 85 -16.45 10.15 12.04
N THR A 86 -15.94 10.85 11.03
CA THR A 86 -14.51 11.05 10.84
C THR A 86 -14.23 12.28 9.99
N SER A 87 -13.05 12.90 10.14
CA SER A 87 -12.60 13.95 9.24
C SER A 87 -11.83 13.37 8.05
N VAL A 88 -11.81 14.09 6.92
CA VAL A 88 -10.97 13.73 5.76
C VAL A 88 -9.50 13.63 6.15
N GLU A 89 -9.03 14.52 7.03
CA GLU A 89 -7.64 14.51 7.51
C GLU A 89 -7.33 13.26 8.34
N THR A 90 -8.25 12.84 9.22
CA THR A 90 -8.12 11.60 9.99
C THR A 90 -8.00 10.40 9.04
N VAL A 91 -8.86 10.31 8.03
CA VAL A 91 -8.81 9.22 7.05
C VAL A 91 -7.50 9.23 6.27
N GLN A 92 -7.07 10.40 5.76
CA GLN A 92 -5.79 10.53 5.07
C GLN A 92 -4.63 10.05 5.96
N LYS A 93 -4.58 10.50 7.22
CA LYS A 93 -3.53 10.10 8.18
C LYS A 93 -3.57 8.60 8.46
N THR A 94 -4.75 8.02 8.69
CA THR A 94 -4.90 6.60 9.02
C THR A 94 -4.47 5.71 7.87
N ILE A 95 -4.91 6.00 6.63
CA ILE A 95 -4.47 5.26 5.44
C ILE A 95 -2.96 5.44 5.24
N ASN A 96 -2.45 6.67 5.33
CA ASN A 96 -1.02 6.94 5.14
C ASN A 96 -0.15 6.25 6.19
N TYR A 97 -0.59 6.23 7.45
CA TYR A 97 0.08 5.53 8.53
C TYR A 97 0.10 4.03 8.24
N TYR A 98 -1.05 3.42 7.96
CA TYR A 98 -1.14 1.98 7.69
C TYR A 98 -0.23 1.57 6.53
N LEU A 99 -0.31 2.26 5.40
CA LEU A 99 0.46 1.92 4.20
C LEU A 99 1.97 2.04 4.42
N ASN A 100 2.43 2.99 5.23
CA ASN A 100 3.86 3.19 5.52
C ASN A 100 4.40 2.32 6.67
N GLN A 101 3.53 1.67 7.45
CA GLN A 101 3.93 0.73 8.52
C GLN A 101 3.96 -0.73 8.07
N MET A 102 3.66 -1.02 6.80
CA MET A 102 3.74 -2.38 6.28
C MET A 102 5.17 -2.90 6.29
N GLU A 103 5.39 -3.91 7.14
CA GLU A 103 6.65 -4.63 7.20
C GLU A 103 6.94 -5.28 5.84
N ASN A 104 8.18 -5.14 5.36
CA ASN A 104 8.63 -5.66 4.06
C ASN A 104 7.95 -5.06 2.81
N SER A 105 7.15 -3.99 2.94
CA SER A 105 6.59 -3.33 1.77
C SER A 105 7.69 -2.85 0.82
N LYS A 106 7.49 -3.09 -0.48
CA LYS A 106 8.40 -2.69 -1.57
C LYS A 106 8.11 -1.29 -2.09
N ILE A 107 6.99 -0.69 -1.67
CA ILE A 107 6.42 0.53 -2.19
C ILE A 107 6.39 1.60 -1.09
N ASN A 108 6.70 2.85 -1.42
CA ASN A 108 6.39 4.00 -0.60
C ASN A 108 5.03 4.55 -1.02
N TYR A 109 4.22 4.93 -0.04
CA TYR A 109 2.90 5.47 -0.27
C TYR A 109 2.79 6.89 0.26
N GLN A 110 2.20 7.75 -0.54
CA GLN A 110 1.75 9.08 -0.12
C GLN A 110 0.26 9.21 -0.42
N VAL A 111 -0.51 9.50 0.61
CA VAL A 111 -1.95 9.79 0.49
C VAL A 111 -2.14 11.29 0.51
N ILE A 112 -2.81 11.82 -0.51
CA ILE A 112 -3.22 13.22 -0.60
C ILE A 112 -4.72 13.31 -0.85
N THR A 113 -5.33 14.39 -0.39
CA THR A 113 -6.70 14.78 -0.76
C THR A 113 -6.73 16.29 -0.99
N SER A 114 -7.45 16.73 -2.01
CA SER A 114 -7.73 18.15 -2.26
C SER A 114 -9.10 18.56 -1.73
N ASP A 115 -9.95 17.59 -1.42
CA ASP A 115 -11.38 17.81 -1.33
C ASP A 115 -11.80 17.87 0.14
N LYS A 116 -12.58 18.90 0.47
CA LYS A 116 -13.34 18.94 1.72
C LYS A 116 -14.80 18.62 1.42
N PRO A 117 -15.46 17.78 2.24
CA PRO A 117 -16.89 17.50 2.09
C PRO A 117 -17.68 18.80 2.23
N THR A 118 -18.54 19.05 1.25
CA THR A 118 -19.51 20.15 1.22
C THR A 118 -20.81 19.76 1.94
N TYR A 119 -21.07 18.46 2.08
CA TYR A 119 -22.15 17.87 2.87
C TYR A 119 -21.70 16.55 3.51
N PRO A 120 -22.33 16.09 4.61
CA PRO A 120 -21.77 15.03 5.46
C PRO A 120 -21.65 13.65 4.80
N GLU A 121 -22.41 13.37 3.75
CA GLU A 121 -22.45 12.06 3.07
C GLU A 121 -21.75 12.08 1.69
N GLN A 122 -21.04 13.17 1.37
CA GLN A 122 -20.36 13.31 0.08
C GLN A 122 -19.30 12.22 -0.12
N PRO A 123 -19.23 11.52 -1.27
CA PRO A 123 -18.07 10.72 -1.61
C PRO A 123 -16.79 11.58 -1.69
N ILE A 124 -15.71 11.13 -1.05
CA ILE A 124 -14.42 11.84 -1.06
C ILE A 124 -13.35 10.99 -1.73
N SER A 125 -12.62 11.61 -2.63
CA SER A 125 -11.49 11.01 -3.33
C SER A 125 -10.17 11.29 -2.61
N PHE A 126 -9.36 10.25 -2.44
CA PHE A 126 -7.99 10.29 -1.94
C PHE A 126 -7.08 9.80 -3.04
N THR A 127 -6.12 10.63 -3.45
CA THR A 127 -5.10 10.22 -4.40
C THR A 127 -3.97 9.52 -3.65
N ILE A 128 -3.61 8.34 -4.13
CA ILE A 128 -2.50 7.54 -3.64
C ILE A 128 -1.38 7.60 -4.67
N ILE A 129 -0.23 8.08 -4.23
CA ILE A 129 0.99 8.09 -5.02
C ILE A 129 1.87 6.95 -4.52
N MET A 130 2.24 6.06 -5.44
CA MET A 130 3.14 4.95 -5.21
C MET A 130 4.48 5.22 -5.86
N THR A 131 5.56 5.01 -5.11
CA THR A 131 6.92 4.99 -5.65
C THR A 131 7.66 3.75 -5.17
N PRO A 132 8.44 3.08 -6.01
CA PRO A 132 9.21 1.91 -5.61
C PRO A 132 10.32 2.33 -4.64
N LYS A 133 10.60 1.53 -3.60
CA LYS A 133 11.68 1.84 -2.63
C LYS A 133 13.08 1.70 -3.21
N ASN A 134 13.31 0.62 -3.95
CA ASN A 134 14.64 0.22 -4.42
C ASN A 134 14.73 -0.06 -5.93
N ASN A 135 13.60 -0.13 -6.66
CA ASN A 135 13.52 -0.65 -8.03
C ASN A 135 12.56 0.17 -8.91
N GLU A 136 11.98 -0.45 -9.94
CA GLU A 136 10.97 0.12 -10.83
C GLU A 136 9.68 -0.73 -10.79
N PHE A 137 8.58 -0.17 -11.25
CA PHE A 137 7.32 -0.86 -11.53
C PHE A 137 7.36 -1.56 -12.89
N ASN A 138 6.76 -2.75 -12.96
CA ASN A 138 6.40 -3.37 -14.23
C ASN A 138 5.10 -2.73 -14.74
N ILE A 139 5.22 -1.68 -15.54
CA ILE A 139 4.06 -0.90 -16.01
C ILE A 139 3.04 -1.72 -16.78
N ASP A 140 3.49 -2.71 -17.55
CA ASP A 140 2.59 -3.56 -18.31
C ASP A 140 1.70 -4.43 -17.40
N SER A 141 2.21 -4.82 -16.24
CA SER A 141 1.42 -5.53 -15.22
C SER A 141 0.28 -4.68 -14.66
N PHE A 142 0.50 -3.36 -14.50
CA PHE A 142 -0.53 -2.41 -14.05
C PHE A 142 -1.53 -2.11 -15.17
N LYS A 143 -1.04 -1.81 -16.38
CA LYS A 143 -1.90 -1.54 -17.56
C LYS A 143 -2.87 -2.67 -17.85
N THR A 144 -2.39 -3.92 -17.80
CA THR A 144 -3.22 -5.12 -18.03
C THR A 144 -4.37 -5.24 -17.02
N LYS A 145 -4.21 -4.65 -15.83
CA LYS A 145 -5.22 -4.63 -14.77
C LYS A 145 -6.08 -3.36 -14.77
N GLY A 146 -5.95 -2.54 -15.82
CA GLY A 146 -6.77 -1.34 -16.04
C GLY A 146 -6.13 -0.03 -15.62
N PHE A 147 -4.88 -0.05 -15.16
CA PHE A 147 -4.13 1.16 -14.85
C PHE A 147 -3.50 1.72 -16.12
N THR A 148 -4.33 2.36 -16.95
CA THR A 148 -4.02 2.67 -18.35
C THR A 148 -3.63 4.12 -18.60
N ASP A 149 -3.79 5.03 -17.63
CA ASP A 149 -3.40 6.43 -17.83
C ASP A 149 -1.89 6.61 -17.67
N THR A 150 -1.22 6.65 -18.82
CA THR A 150 0.23 6.82 -18.94
C THR A 150 0.74 8.17 -18.43
N VAL A 151 -0.09 9.20 -18.30
CA VAL A 151 0.32 10.48 -17.70
C VAL A 151 0.63 10.29 -16.21
N ASN A 152 -0.07 9.36 -15.58
CA ASN A 152 -0.01 9.08 -14.14
C ASN A 152 0.73 7.78 -13.80
N THR A 153 1.17 7.01 -14.80
CA THR A 153 1.78 5.68 -14.65
C THR A 153 3.12 5.61 -15.39
N THR A 154 4.22 5.67 -14.63
CA THR A 154 5.61 5.50 -15.07
C THR A 154 6.29 4.42 -14.24
N ASP A 155 7.40 3.86 -14.75
CA ASP A 155 8.28 2.90 -14.05
C ASP A 155 8.68 3.34 -12.63
N SER A 156 8.70 4.64 -12.39
CA SER A 156 9.14 5.30 -11.16
C SER A 156 7.99 5.76 -10.27
N LYS A 157 6.77 5.89 -10.82
CA LYS A 157 5.62 6.45 -10.09
C LYS A 157 4.31 5.96 -10.69
N ILE A 158 3.42 5.48 -9.83
CA ILE A 158 2.04 5.17 -10.20
C ILE A 158 1.11 5.94 -9.28
N THR A 159 0.16 6.66 -9.87
CA THR A 159 -0.86 7.39 -9.14
C THR A 159 -2.23 6.79 -9.40
N PHE A 160 -3.00 6.59 -8.33
CA PHE A 160 -4.39 6.16 -8.41
C PHE A 160 -5.25 6.90 -7.41
N THR A 161 -6.57 6.77 -7.56
CA THR A 161 -7.52 7.38 -6.63
C THR A 161 -8.37 6.32 -5.95
N ILE A 162 -8.54 6.48 -4.64
CA ILE A 162 -9.51 5.76 -3.82
C ILE A 162 -10.65 6.73 -3.55
N GLU A 163 -11.88 6.38 -3.93
CA GLU A 163 -13.05 7.10 -3.43
C GLU A 163 -13.73 6.32 -2.34
N ILE A 164 -14.00 7.02 -1.25
CA ILE A 164 -14.72 6.53 -0.10
C ILE A 164 -16.11 7.13 -0.14
N THR A 165 -17.09 6.26 -0.37
CA THR A 165 -18.52 6.61 -0.28
C THR A 165 -19.03 6.32 1.13
N PRO A 166 -19.60 7.32 1.84
CA PRO A 166 -20.18 7.08 3.15
C PRO A 166 -21.37 6.12 3.11
N ASN A 167 -21.36 5.14 4.02
CA ASN A 167 -22.50 4.25 4.29
C ASN A 167 -22.67 4.15 5.81
N ASN A 168 -23.78 4.63 6.36
CA ASN A 168 -24.03 4.68 7.81
C ASN A 168 -22.96 5.43 8.64
N PHE A 169 -22.23 6.37 8.04
CA PHE A 169 -21.38 7.33 8.75
C PHE A 169 -21.40 8.68 8.04
N ILE A 170 -20.89 9.71 8.71
CA ILE A 170 -20.78 11.06 8.15
C ILE A 170 -19.34 11.60 8.23
N TRP A 171 -19.02 12.53 7.34
CA TRP A 171 -17.83 13.34 7.47
C TRP A 171 -18.02 14.45 8.51
N ASN A 172 -17.01 14.62 9.35
CA ASN A 172 -16.87 15.77 10.23
C ASN A 172 -16.50 16.98 9.37
N ASN A 173 -17.51 17.79 9.04
CA ASN A 173 -17.35 19.08 8.40
C ASN A 173 -16.88 20.15 9.41
N SER A 174 -15.98 19.83 10.34
CA SER A 174 -15.42 20.83 11.25
C SER A 174 -14.61 21.85 10.46
N ILE A 175 -15.33 22.84 9.96
CA ILE A 175 -14.87 24.19 9.69
C ILE A 175 -14.52 24.73 11.08
N THR A 176 -13.31 24.43 11.55
CA THR A 176 -12.68 25.17 12.65
C THR A 176 -11.50 25.91 12.08
#